data_AF-A0A842XDV6-F1
#
_entry.id   AF-A0A842XDV6-F1
#
_cell.length_a   1.000
_cell.length_b   1.000
_cell.length_c   1.000
_cell.angle_alpha   90.00
_cell.angle_beta   90.00
_cell.angle_gamma   90.00
#
_symmetry.space_group_name_H-M   'P 1'
#
loop_
_entity.id
_entity.type
_entity.pdbx_description
1 polymer ?
#
loop_
_entity_poly.entity_id
_entity_poly.type
_entity_poly.pdbx_seq_one_letter_code
_entity_poly.pdbx_strand_id
1 'polypeptide(L)'
;MNLGIVSQTPLLKFDENIESEELTYKELGNHRYNYTIGGVSIMVNNLIERLQKEGFTDKVFWFSLNPHAPKKIITRDNFELHHIKMQSEMLKSYTNFKEILWNNIHGLKHGRFSREDYLGFLNYNWLVTKDMLELKDNIDILMIHDFQQLMIGSMLGPI
;
A
#
# COMPACT_ATOMS: atom_id res chain seq x y z
N MET A 1 12.31 1.21 16.51
CA MET A 1 11.61 2.29 15.78
C MET A 1 10.35 1.73 15.10
N ASN A 2 9.40 2.60 14.80
CA ASN A 2 8.18 2.27 14.08
C ASN A 2 8.33 2.61 12.59
N LEU A 3 8.13 1.62 11.74
CA LEU A 3 8.38 1.71 10.30
C LEU A 3 7.06 1.78 9.52
N GLY A 4 6.89 2.82 8.71
CA GLY A 4 5.82 2.92 7.73
C GLY A 4 6.32 2.50 6.35
N ILE A 5 5.62 1.58 5.72
CA ILE A 5 5.90 1.04 4.40
C ILE A 5 4.74 1.38 3.49
N VAL A 6 5.02 1.90 2.30
CA VAL A 6 4.01 2.09 1.26
C VAL A 6 4.40 1.34 0.00
N SER A 7 3.49 0.51 -0.49
CA SER A 7 3.62 -0.13 -1.79
C SER A 7 2.27 -0.17 -2.51
N GLN A 8 2.28 -0.25 -3.84
CA GLN A 8 1.03 -0.47 -4.59
C GLN A 8 0.52 -1.88 -4.32
N THR A 9 1.42 -2.86 -4.39
CA THR A 9 1.09 -4.27 -4.30
C THR A 9 0.97 -4.69 -2.82
N PRO A 10 -0.16 -5.28 -2.40
CA PRO A 10 -0.37 -5.69 -1.02
C PRO A 10 0.44 -6.95 -0.67
N LEU A 11 0.77 -7.14 0.60
CA LEU A 11 1.42 -8.37 1.07
C LEU A 11 0.49 -9.60 0.90
N LEU A 12 -0.79 -9.43 1.25
CA LEU A 12 -1.82 -10.46 1.16
C LEU A 12 -2.84 -10.08 0.09
N LYS A 13 -3.30 -11.04 -0.71
CA LYS A 13 -4.45 -10.91 -1.60
C LYS A 13 -5.55 -11.85 -1.15
N PHE A 14 -6.77 -11.36 -1.14
CA PHE A 14 -7.95 -12.13 -0.77
C PHE A 14 -8.66 -12.61 -2.02
N ASP A 15 -9.13 -13.86 -1.98
CA ASP A 15 -9.89 -14.46 -3.09
C ASP A 15 -11.37 -14.02 -3.06
N GLU A 16 -11.82 -13.49 -1.91
CA GLU A 16 -13.17 -13.01 -1.65
C GLU A 16 -13.15 -11.56 -1.16
N ASN A 17 -14.28 -10.87 -1.26
CA ASN A 17 -14.44 -9.53 -0.72
C ASN A 17 -14.74 -9.60 0.78
N ILE A 18 -13.86 -9.01 1.60
CA ILE A 18 -14.01 -8.96 3.05
C ILE A 18 -14.40 -7.54 3.47
N GLU A 19 -15.65 -7.39 3.91
CA GLU A 19 -16.16 -6.13 4.46
C GLU A 19 -16.02 -6.13 5.98
N SER A 20 -14.80 -5.84 6.45
CA SER A 20 -14.52 -5.55 7.86
C SER A 20 -13.61 -4.33 7.99
N GLU A 21 -13.81 -3.55 9.05
CA GLU A 21 -12.90 -2.45 9.43
C GLU A 21 -11.56 -2.99 9.96
N GLU A 22 -11.59 -4.11 10.68
CA GLU A 22 -10.40 -4.69 11.29
C GLU A 22 -10.53 -6.22 11.33
N LEU A 23 -9.43 -6.92 11.06
CA LEU A 23 -9.28 -8.34 11.36
C LEU A 23 -8.00 -8.58 12.18
N THR A 24 -8.12 -9.43 13.19
CA THR A 24 -6.95 -9.95 13.92
C THR A 24 -6.33 -11.13 13.18
N TYR A 25 -5.06 -11.45 13.49
CA TYR A 25 -4.38 -12.64 12.96
C TYR A 25 -5.17 -13.94 13.16
N LYS A 26 -5.92 -14.06 14.27
CA LYS A 26 -6.70 -15.26 14.54
C LYS A 26 -7.89 -15.37 13.58
N GLU A 27 -8.56 -14.26 13.30
CA GLU A 27 -9.71 -14.20 12.40
C GLU A 27 -9.29 -14.33 10.94
N LEU A 28 -8.08 -13.91 10.59
CA LEU A 28 -7.50 -14.10 9.26
C LEU A 28 -7.51 -15.58 8.82
N GLY A 29 -7.39 -16.53 9.76
CA GLY A 29 -7.46 -17.96 9.48
C GLY A 29 -8.82 -18.47 8.97
N ASN A 30 -9.87 -17.65 9.08
CA ASN A 30 -11.21 -17.98 8.58
C ASN A 30 -11.39 -17.62 7.09
N HIS A 31 -10.42 -16.94 6.49
CA HIS A 31 -10.51 -16.41 5.13
C HIS A 31 -9.46 -17.04 4.22
N ARG A 32 -9.78 -17.16 2.93
CA ARG A 32 -8.82 -17.60 1.90
C ARG A 32 -8.02 -16.40 1.39
N TYR A 33 -6.70 -16.48 1.55
CA TYR A 33 -5.78 -15.46 1.08
C TYR A 33 -4.49 -16.10 0.57
N ASN A 34 -3.80 -15.36 -0.29
CA ASN A 34 -2.52 -15.74 -0.88
C ASN A 34 -1.49 -14.63 -0.64
N TYR A 35 -0.24 -14.99 -0.37
CA TYR A 35 0.86 -14.02 -0.37
C TYR A 35 1.13 -13.56 -1.80
N THR A 36 1.33 -12.25 -1.98
CA THR A 36 1.60 -11.71 -3.31
C THR A 36 3.02 -12.07 -3.76
N ILE A 37 3.14 -12.61 -4.96
CA ILE A 37 4.41 -13.06 -5.57
C ILE A 37 5.22 -11.88 -6.18
N GLY A 38 4.75 -10.64 -6.01
CA GLY A 38 5.38 -9.46 -6.60
C GLY A 38 6.79 -9.22 -6.03
N GLY A 39 7.76 -8.91 -6.88
CA GLY A 39 9.16 -8.74 -6.48
C GLY A 39 9.37 -7.68 -5.39
N VAL A 40 8.60 -6.58 -5.45
CA VAL A 40 8.64 -5.53 -4.41
C VAL A 40 8.14 -6.06 -3.07
N SER A 41 6.96 -6.69 -3.03
CA SER A 41 6.38 -7.18 -1.77
C SER A 41 7.26 -8.24 -1.10
N ILE A 42 7.84 -9.17 -1.86
CA ILE A 42 8.75 -10.18 -1.31
C ILE A 42 10.03 -9.52 -0.77
N MET A 43 10.65 -8.64 -1.55
CA MET A 43 11.87 -7.95 -1.13
C MET A 43 11.65 -7.13 0.14
N VAL A 44 10.56 -6.37 0.19
CA VAL A 44 10.21 -5.53 1.33
C VAL A 44 9.88 -6.37 2.55
N ASN A 45 9.14 -7.47 2.40
CA ASN A 45 8.87 -8.40 3.50
C ASN A 45 10.16 -8.99 4.09
N ASN A 46 11.08 -9.47 3.25
CA ASN A 46 12.36 -10.02 3.71
C ASN A 46 13.22 -8.98 4.42
N LEU A 47 13.19 -7.71 3.96
CA LEU A 47 13.88 -6.62 4.64
C LEU A 47 13.29 -6.37 6.04
N ILE A 48 11.95 -6.32 6.14
CA ILE A 48 11.25 -6.10 7.40
C ILE A 48 11.57 -7.21 8.41
N GLU A 49 11.47 -8.48 7.98
CA GLU A 49 11.79 -9.63 8.82
C GLU A 49 13.22 -9.53 9.38
N ARG A 50 14.17 -9.09 8.54
CA ARG A 50 15.55 -8.87 8.96
C ARG A 50 15.66 -7.72 9.97
N LEU A 51 15.03 -6.58 9.71
CA LEU A 51 15.06 -5.42 10.61
C LEU A 51 14.44 -5.72 11.97
N GLN A 52 13.35 -6.49 12.00
CA GLN A 52 12.73 -6.96 13.25
C GLN A 52 13.65 -7.94 13.99
N LYS A 53 14.23 -8.92 13.28
CA LYS A 53 15.16 -9.88 13.88
C LYS A 53 16.41 -9.23 14.47
N GLU A 54 16.91 -8.18 13.84
CA GLU A 54 18.08 -7.41 14.30
C GLU A 54 17.72 -6.35 15.37
N GLY A 55 16.43 -6.20 15.72
CA GLY A 55 15.97 -5.28 16.78
C GLY A 55 15.92 -3.81 16.37
N PHE A 56 15.94 -3.50 15.07
CA PHE A 56 15.83 -2.13 14.58
C PHE A 56 14.38 -1.64 14.54
N THR A 57 13.43 -2.52 14.23
CA THR A 57 12.02 -2.19 14.05
C THR A 57 11.14 -2.92 15.06
N ASP A 58 10.35 -2.17 15.82
CA ASP A 58 9.45 -2.69 16.85
C ASP A 58 8.04 -2.93 16.30
N LYS A 59 7.60 -2.04 15.41
CA LYS A 59 6.27 -2.05 14.80
C LYS A 59 6.34 -1.65 13.33
N VAL A 60 5.51 -2.28 12.51
CA VAL A 60 5.42 -2.06 11.07
C VAL A 60 4.00 -1.67 10.69
N PHE A 61 3.86 -0.61 9.91
CA PHE A 61 2.61 -0.18 9.31
C PHE A 61 2.77 -0.28 7.78
N TRP A 62 2.06 -1.18 7.13
CA TRP A 62 2.17 -1.37 5.68
C TRP A 62 0.89 -0.95 4.98
N PHE A 63 0.96 0.14 4.22
CA PHE A 63 -0.13 0.68 3.42
C PHE A 63 -0.08 0.15 1.99
N SER A 64 -1.19 -0.41 1.50
CA SER A 64 -1.25 -0.95 0.14
C SER A 64 -2.64 -0.95 -0.48
N LEU A 65 -2.73 -0.92 -1.81
CA LEU A 65 -4.01 -0.96 -2.52
C LEU A 65 -4.58 -2.38 -2.49
N ASN A 66 -5.72 -2.57 -1.83
CA ASN A 66 -6.38 -3.87 -1.76
C ASN A 66 -7.90 -3.73 -1.64
N PRO A 67 -8.63 -3.56 -2.76
CA PRO A 67 -10.06 -3.27 -2.76
C PRO A 67 -10.92 -4.33 -2.06
N HIS A 68 -10.46 -5.58 -2.03
CA HIS A 68 -11.21 -6.73 -1.52
C HIS A 68 -10.84 -7.13 -0.08
N ALA A 69 -9.87 -6.46 0.52
CA ALA A 69 -9.41 -6.78 1.88
C ALA A 69 -10.21 -6.05 2.97
N PRO A 70 -10.16 -6.49 4.24
CA PRO A 70 -10.58 -5.64 5.34
C PRO A 70 -9.74 -4.35 5.38
N LYS A 71 -10.24 -3.26 5.97
CA LYS A 71 -9.50 -1.99 6.02
C LYS A 71 -8.16 -2.11 6.77
N LYS A 72 -8.12 -2.89 7.85
CA LYS A 72 -6.90 -3.15 8.63
C LYS A 72 -6.76 -4.62 9.04
N ILE A 73 -5.53 -5.13 9.07
CA ILE A 73 -5.21 -6.43 9.69
C ILE A 73 -4.11 -6.24 10.72
N ILE A 74 -4.31 -6.72 11.94
CA ILE A 74 -3.29 -6.73 12.99
C ILE A 74 -2.72 -8.15 13.08
N THR A 75 -1.46 -8.32 12.67
CA THR A 75 -0.77 -9.61 12.78
C THR A 75 -0.13 -9.78 14.17
N ARG A 76 0.47 -10.96 14.45
CA ARG A 76 1.05 -11.26 15.77
C ARG A 76 2.36 -10.52 16.06
N ASP A 77 3.06 -10.02 15.04
CA ASP A 77 4.44 -9.53 15.16
C ASP A 77 4.52 -8.00 15.09
N ASN A 78 3.58 -7.32 15.76
CA ASN A 78 3.44 -5.85 15.71
C ASN A 78 3.43 -5.31 14.28
N PHE A 79 2.76 -6.01 13.38
CA PHE A 79 2.72 -5.66 11.97
C PHE A 79 1.26 -5.46 11.58
N GLU A 80 0.95 -4.24 11.15
CA GLU A 80 -0.36 -3.84 10.71
C GLU A 80 -0.39 -3.66 9.19
N LEU A 81 -1.34 -4.34 8.54
CA LEU A 81 -1.64 -4.15 7.12
C LEU A 81 -2.80 -3.17 7.01
N HIS A 82 -2.56 -2.02 6.41
CA HIS A 82 -3.54 -0.98 6.13
C HIS A 82 -3.90 -1.04 4.64
N HIS A 83 -5.15 -1.38 4.35
CA HIS A 83 -5.62 -1.60 2.98
C HIS A 83 -6.40 -0.40 2.47
N ILE A 84 -5.83 0.23 1.46
CA ILE A 84 -6.42 1.35 0.76
C ILE A 84 -7.49 0.81 -0.19
N LYS A 85 -8.71 1.34 -0.07
CA LYS A 85 -9.84 1.07 -0.96
C LYS A 85 -10.15 2.30 -1.80
N MET A 86 -10.48 2.07 -3.05
CA MET A 86 -10.88 3.12 -4.00
C MET A 86 -12.24 2.78 -4.59
N GLN A 87 -13.04 3.82 -4.87
CA GLN A 87 -14.25 3.65 -5.65
C GLN A 87 -13.91 3.13 -7.06
N SER A 88 -14.78 2.29 -7.62
CA SER A 88 -14.53 1.58 -8.89
C SER A 88 -14.11 2.51 -10.04
N GLU A 89 -14.75 3.67 -10.17
CA GLU A 89 -14.40 4.67 -11.18
C GLU A 89 -12.99 5.23 -10.98
N MET A 90 -12.65 5.64 -9.76
CA MET A 90 -11.32 6.17 -9.43
C MET A 90 -10.23 5.10 -9.56
N LEU A 91 -10.54 3.85 -9.22
CA LEU A 91 -9.63 2.71 -9.38
C LEU A 91 -9.33 2.45 -10.85
N LYS A 92 -10.33 2.56 -11.73
CA LYS A 92 -10.16 2.46 -13.18
C LYS A 92 -9.25 3.58 -13.71
N SER A 93 -9.53 4.83 -13.34
CA SER A 93 -8.70 5.99 -13.70
C SER A 93 -7.26 5.87 -13.21
N TYR A 94 -7.07 5.44 -11.96
CA TYR A 94 -5.75 5.13 -11.40
C TYR A 94 -5.02 4.05 -12.19
N THR A 95 -5.73 2.97 -12.53
CA THR A 95 -5.17 1.85 -13.29
C THR A 95 -4.73 2.30 -14.68
N ASN A 96 -5.52 3.11 -15.38
CA ASN A 96 -5.11 3.66 -16.67
C ASN A 96 -3.85 4.53 -16.53
N PHE A 97 -3.83 5.43 -15.54
CA PHE A 97 -2.70 6.32 -15.33
C PHE A 97 -1.40 5.55 -15.05
N LYS A 98 -1.43 4.57 -14.14
CA LYS A 98 -0.23 3.80 -13.77
C LYS A 98 0.31 3.00 -14.96
N GLU A 99 -0.56 2.44 -15.79
CA GLU A 99 -0.14 1.68 -16.98
C GLU A 99 0.46 2.61 -18.04
N ILE A 100 -0.10 3.80 -18.25
CA ILE A 100 0.50 4.80 -19.14
C ILE A 100 1.88 5.23 -18.61
N LEU A 101 1.99 5.51 -17.31
CA LEU A 101 3.24 5.90 -16.67
C LEU A 101 4.28 4.79 -16.78
N TRP A 102 3.90 3.55 -16.50
CA TRP A 102 4.77 2.37 -16.62
C TRP A 102 5.30 2.23 -18.06
N ASN A 103 4.41 2.27 -19.06
CA ASN A 103 4.79 2.17 -20.47
C ASN A 103 5.73 3.32 -20.91
N ASN A 104 5.48 4.53 -20.42
CA ASN A 104 6.30 5.70 -20.71
C ASN A 104 7.70 5.59 -20.10
N ILE A 105 7.81 5.19 -18.82
CA ILE A 105 9.11 5.03 -18.13
C ILE A 105 9.95 3.91 -18.78
N HIS A 106 9.32 2.85 -19.27
CA HIS A 106 10.00 1.72 -19.90
C HIS A 106 10.24 1.91 -21.41
N GLY A 107 9.81 3.04 -22.00
CA GLY A 107 10.00 3.32 -23.42
C GLY A 107 9.28 2.34 -24.37
N LEU A 108 8.24 1.64 -23.89
CA LEU A 108 7.54 0.60 -24.67
C LEU A 108 6.49 1.20 -25.60
N LYS A 109 5.65 2.07 -25.05
CA LYS A 109 4.60 2.76 -25.79
C LYS A 109 4.35 4.12 -25.15
N HIS A 110 4.43 5.17 -25.96
CA HIS A 110 4.08 6.51 -25.48
C HIS A 110 2.56 6.66 -25.39
N GLY A 111 2.05 6.76 -24.17
CA GLY A 111 0.66 7.10 -23.88
C GLY A 111 0.52 8.56 -23.48
N ARG A 112 -0.63 9.15 -23.80
CA ARG A 112 -0.99 10.51 -23.34
C ARG A 112 -1.81 10.39 -22.06
N PHE A 113 -1.46 11.18 -21.06
CA PHE A 113 -2.23 11.28 -19.83
C PHE A 113 -3.51 12.08 -20.06
N SER A 114 -4.62 11.63 -19.48
CA SER A 114 -5.86 12.41 -19.37
C SER A 114 -5.95 13.06 -17.98
N ARG A 115 -6.79 14.09 -17.87
CA ARG A 115 -7.07 14.73 -16.58
C ARG A 115 -7.76 13.74 -15.64
N GLU A 116 -8.68 12.95 -16.17
CA GLU A 116 -9.49 11.97 -15.44
C GLU A 116 -8.62 10.87 -14.85
N ASP A 117 -7.68 10.33 -15.62
CA ASP A 117 -6.73 9.32 -15.15
C ASP A 117 -5.82 9.91 -14.06
N TYR A 118 -5.36 11.16 -14.24
CA TYR A 118 -4.55 11.84 -13.24
C TYR A 118 -5.30 12.10 -11.93
N LEU A 119 -6.61 12.38 -11.98
CA LEU A 119 -7.45 12.48 -10.77
C LEU A 119 -7.50 11.15 -10.02
N GLY A 120 -7.58 10.02 -10.73
CA GLY A 120 -7.46 8.69 -10.12
C GLY A 120 -6.12 8.49 -9.41
N PHE A 121 -5.02 8.89 -10.06
CA PHE A 121 -3.68 8.84 -9.48
C PHE A 121 -3.51 9.71 -8.23
N LEU A 122 -4.00 10.95 -8.28
CA LEU A 122 -4.01 11.84 -7.13
C LEU A 122 -4.87 11.31 -5.99
N ASN A 123 -6.04 10.75 -6.29
CA ASN A 123 -6.93 10.19 -5.29
C ASN A 123 -6.30 9.01 -4.55
N TYR A 124 -5.65 8.09 -5.26
CA TYR A 124 -4.89 7.00 -4.62
C TYR A 124 -3.84 7.55 -3.65
N ASN A 125 -2.97 8.44 -4.14
CA ASN A 125 -1.89 9.01 -3.32
C ASN A 125 -2.43 9.79 -2.10
N TRP A 126 -3.53 10.51 -2.27
CA TRP A 126 -4.20 11.22 -1.18
C TRP A 126 -4.78 10.27 -0.14
N LEU A 127 -5.46 9.20 -0.55
CA LEU A 127 -6.02 8.22 0.39
C LEU A 127 -4.93 7.56 1.23
N VAL A 128 -3.80 7.16 0.60
CA VAL A 128 -2.67 6.63 1.36
C VAL A 128 -2.13 7.67 2.34
N THR A 129 -1.89 8.89 1.86
CA THR A 129 -1.32 9.98 2.68
C THR A 129 -2.22 10.30 3.86
N LYS A 130 -3.54 10.35 3.64
CA LYS A 130 -4.52 10.60 4.69
C LYS A 130 -4.44 9.54 5.79
N ASP A 131 -4.46 8.26 5.43
CA ASP A 131 -4.37 7.16 6.39
C ASP A 131 -3.03 7.20 7.16
N MET A 132 -1.94 7.60 6.50
CA MET A 132 -0.64 7.78 7.16
C MET A 132 -0.64 8.96 8.14
N LEU A 133 -1.27 10.09 7.78
CA LEU A 133 -1.36 11.26 8.65
C LEU A 133 -2.19 11.00 9.91
N GLU A 134 -3.20 10.13 9.83
CA GLU A 134 -3.96 9.65 10.99
C GLU A 134 -3.10 8.82 11.96
N LEU A 135 -1.96 8.30 11.49
CA LEU A 135 -1.01 7.47 12.25
C LEU A 135 0.35 8.14 12.47
N LYS A 136 0.52 9.41 12.10
CA LYS A 136 1.83 10.07 12.01
C LYS A 136 2.65 10.03 13.30
N ASP A 137 2.00 10.19 14.46
CA ASP A 137 2.69 10.21 15.75
C ASP A 137 3.18 8.81 16.18
N ASN A 138 2.82 7.78 15.41
CA ASN A 138 3.22 6.39 15.61
C ASN A 138 4.25 5.90 14.60
N ILE A 139 4.72 6.73 13.65
CA ILE A 139 5.62 6.30 12.58
C ILE A 139 6.90 7.16 12.61
N ASP A 140 8.05 6.52 12.79
CA ASP A 140 9.35 7.21 12.87
C ASP A 140 10.02 7.36 11.49
N ILE A 141 9.89 6.34 10.64
CA ILE A 141 10.54 6.27 9.32
C ILE A 141 9.55 5.82 8.27
N LEU A 142 9.60 6.44 7.09
CA LEU A 142 8.79 6.10 5.94
C LEU A 142 9.64 5.55 4.79
N MET A 143 9.24 4.37 4.28
CA MET A 143 9.76 3.79 3.06
C MET A 143 8.65 3.72 2.01
N ILE A 144 8.76 4.60 1.02
CA ILE A 144 7.79 4.73 -0.07
C ILE A 144 8.36 4.04 -1.31
N HIS A 145 7.71 2.98 -1.76
CA HIS A 145 8.22 2.14 -2.83
C HIS A 145 7.49 2.34 -4.15
N ASP A 146 8.28 2.57 -5.21
CA ASP A 146 7.90 2.52 -6.62
C ASP A 146 7.14 3.75 -7.14
N PHE A 147 6.96 3.84 -8.46
CA PHE A 147 6.48 5.05 -9.15
C PHE A 147 5.00 5.36 -8.91
N GLN A 148 4.23 4.44 -8.34
CA GLN A 148 2.80 4.67 -8.10
C GLN A 148 2.55 5.62 -6.91
N GLN A 149 3.59 5.92 -6.12
CA GLN A 149 3.56 6.67 -4.86
C GLN A 149 4.30 8.01 -4.94
N LEU A 150 4.67 8.47 -6.14
CA LEU A 150 5.52 9.66 -6.33
C LEU A 150 5.02 10.93 -5.64
N MET A 151 3.72 11.04 -5.37
CA MET A 151 3.14 12.23 -4.74
C MET A 151 3.13 12.18 -3.22
N ILE A 152 3.25 11.00 -2.60
CA ILE A 152 3.03 10.82 -1.16
C ILE A 152 3.97 11.70 -0.34
N GLY A 153 5.27 11.69 -0.66
CA GLY A 153 6.26 12.51 0.07
C GLY A 153 5.90 14.01 0.06
N SER A 154 5.47 14.54 -1.09
CA SER A 154 5.03 15.93 -1.21
C SER A 154 3.71 16.21 -0.48
N MET A 155 2.80 15.24 -0.45
CA MET A 155 1.48 15.38 0.19
C MET A 155 1.57 15.29 1.72
N LEU A 156 2.52 14.51 2.26
CA LEU A 156 2.79 14.43 3.70
C LEU A 156 3.29 15.76 4.25
N GLY A 157 4.05 16.52 3.46
CA GLY A 157 4.62 17.81 3.86
C GLY A 157 5.74 17.66 4.89
N PRO A 158 6.21 18.78 5.48
CA PRO A 158 7.16 18.78 6.59
C PRO A 158 6.42 18.39 7.88
N ILE A 159 6.15 17.10 8.02
CA ILE A 159 5.67 16.49 9.26
C ILE A 159 6.84 16.19 10.21
#